data_AF-A0A2V6G2K5-F1
#
_entry.id   AF-A0A2V6G2K5-F1
#
_cell.length_a   1.000
_cell.length_b   1.000
_cell.length_c   1.000
_cell.angle_alpha   90.00
_cell.angle_beta   90.00
_cell.angle_gamma   90.00
#
_symmetry.space_group_name_H-M   'P 1'
#
loop_
_entity.id
_entity.type
_entity.pdbx_description
1 polymer ?
#
loop_
_entity_poly.entity_id
_entity_poly.type
_entity_poly.pdbx_seq_one_letter_code
_entity_poly.pdbx_strand_id
1 'polypeptide(L)'
;MAATSHILSLNIGSQTIGLAEFRTQPHGGLVLRDYRLREIVADPIGETIRQGRIAEALREMMHELRVKRGRVNYAVAGQSVFARFVKLPSVEEEKIEKIIGF
;
A
#
# COMPACT_ATOMS: atom_id res chain seq x y z
N MET A 1 27.27 -4.78 -9.23
CA MET A 1 26.03 -4.80 -10.04
C MET A 1 24.85 -4.73 -9.08
N ALA A 2 23.97 -3.74 -9.21
CA ALA A 2 22.78 -3.67 -8.35
C ALA A 2 21.85 -4.84 -8.69
N ALA A 3 21.46 -5.63 -7.69
CA ALA A 3 20.52 -6.73 -7.89
C ALA A 3 19.20 -6.17 -8.42
N THR A 4 18.66 -6.77 -9.48
CA THR A 4 17.29 -6.51 -9.93
C THR A 4 16.32 -6.96 -8.85
N SER A 5 15.75 -6.01 -8.13
CA SER A 5 14.81 -6.23 -7.04
C SER A 5 13.40 -6.30 -7.58
N HIS A 6 12.67 -7.32 -7.14
CA HIS A 6 11.23 -7.44 -7.36
C HIS A 6 10.50 -6.57 -6.34
N ILE A 7 9.58 -5.72 -6.80
CA ILE A 7 8.84 -4.78 -5.97
C ILE A 7 7.36 -5.04 -6.21
N LEU A 8 6.65 -5.42 -5.16
CA LEU A 8 5.21 -5.51 -5.17
C LEU A 8 4.62 -4.24 -4.56
N SER A 9 3.60 -3.66 -5.20
CA SER A 9 2.86 -2.52 -4.66
C SER A 9 1.36 -2.76 -4.62
N LEU A 10 0.71 -2.33 -3.54
CA LEU A 10 -0.72 -2.44 -3.31
C LEU A 10 -1.33 -1.05 -3.03
N ASN A 11 -2.23 -0.60 -3.89
CA ASN A 11 -3.00 0.62 -3.66
C ASN A 11 -4.40 0.26 -3.16
N ILE A 12 -4.74 0.67 -1.95
CA ILE A 12 -6.06 0.48 -1.34
C ILE A 12 -6.81 1.82 -1.39
N GLY A 13 -7.47 2.06 -2.51
CA GLY A 13 -8.29 3.24 -2.77
C GLY A 13 -9.61 3.24 -1.98
N SER A 14 -10.38 4.32 -2.14
CA SER A 14 -11.74 4.40 -1.58
C SER A 14 -12.68 3.40 -2.25
N GLN A 15 -12.60 3.30 -3.58
CA GLN A 15 -13.48 2.47 -4.42
C GLN A 15 -12.71 1.52 -5.35
N THR A 16 -11.39 1.47 -5.24
CA THR A 16 -10.56 0.64 -6.12
C THR A 16 -9.43 0.00 -5.35
N ILE A 17 -9.04 -1.21 -5.74
CA ILE A 17 -7.82 -1.86 -5.30
C ILE A 17 -6.91 -2.14 -6.50
N GLY A 18 -5.64 -1.75 -6.39
CA GLY A 18 -4.64 -1.96 -7.42
C GLY A 18 -3.47 -2.79 -6.90
N LEU A 19 -3.08 -3.85 -7.61
CA LEU A 19 -1.90 -4.65 -7.31
C LEU A 19 -0.97 -4.60 -8.52
N ALA A 20 0.30 -4.25 -8.32
CA ALA A 20 1.27 -4.14 -9.40
C ALA A 20 2.63 -4.73 -9.03
N GLU A 21 3.25 -5.38 -10.01
CA GLU A 21 4.59 -5.93 -9.92
C GLU A 21 5.56 -5.07 -10.72
N PHE A 22 6.61 -4.60 -10.06
CA PHE A 22 7.70 -3.85 -10.68
C PHE A 22 9.03 -4.59 -10.54
N ARG A 23 9.94 -4.31 -11.47
CA ARG A 23 11.35 -4.72 -11.36
C ARG A 23 12.26 -3.52 -11.57
N THR A 24 13.26 -3.39 -10.71
CA THR A 24 14.35 -2.42 -10.94
C THR A 24 15.24 -2.90 -12.08
N GLN A 25 15.73 -1.98 -12.88
CA GLN A 25 16.71 -2.22 -13.93
C GLN A 25 18.12 -1.93 -13.40
N PRO A 26 19.17 -2.58 -13.94
CA PRO A 26 20.55 -2.36 -13.51
C PRO A 26 21.04 -0.91 -13.63
N HIS A 27 20.35 -0.07 -14.40
CA HIS A 27 20.70 1.33 -14.67
C HIS A 27 19.80 2.34 -13.93
N GLY A 28 19.03 1.88 -12.94
CA GLY A 28 18.17 2.74 -12.11
C GLY A 28 16.73 2.94 -12.62
N GLY A 29 16.34 2.29 -13.72
CA GLY A 29 14.95 2.31 -14.21
C GLY A 29 14.01 1.39 -13.44
N LEU A 30 12.70 1.61 -13.59
CA LEU A 30 11.65 0.76 -13.04
C LEU A 30 10.74 0.30 -14.18
N VAL A 31 10.45 -1.00 -14.24
CA VAL A 31 9.55 -1.59 -15.25
C VAL A 31 8.36 -2.21 -14.57
N LEU A 32 7.15 -1.82 -14.98
CA LEU A 32 5.90 -2.51 -14.64
C LEU A 32 5.86 -3.84 -15.41
N ARG A 33 5.78 -4.96 -14.68
CA ARG A 33 5.72 -6.31 -15.26
C ARG A 33 4.30 -6.77 -15.46
N ASP A 34 3.44 -6.59 -14.47
CA ASP A 34 2.03 -6.96 -14.53
C ASP A 34 1.26 -6.17 -13.48
N TYR A 35 -0.05 -6.01 -13.68
CA TYR A 35 -0.93 -5.34 -12.72
C TYR A 35 -2.38 -5.83 -12.82
N ARG A 36 -3.12 -5.67 -11.72
CA ARG A 36 -4.58 -5.77 -11.68
C ARG A 36 -5.14 -4.55 -11.00
N LEU A 37 -6.28 -4.08 -11.52
CA LEU A 37 -7.09 -3.03 -10.95
C LEU A 37 -8.51 -3.57 -10.85
N ARG A 38 -9.14 -3.40 -9.69
CA ARG A 38 -10.52 -3.81 -9.46
C ARG A 38 -11.28 -2.72 -8.74
N GLU A 39 -12.54 -2.56 -9.12
CA GLU A 39 -13.48 -1.73 -8.39
C GLU A 39 -13.98 -2.48 -7.15
N ILE A 40 -14.14 -1.74 -6.06
CA ILE A 40 -14.76 -2.17 -4.83
C ILE A 40 -16.00 -1.30 -4.67
N VAL A 41 -17.15 -1.90 -4.94
CA VAL A 41 -18.44 -1.23 -4.73
C VAL A 41 -18.54 -0.83 -3.27
N ALA A 42 -18.66 0.48 -3.02
CA ALA A 42 -18.84 1.01 -1.68
C ALA A 42 -20.16 0.48 -1.12
N ASP A 43 -20.08 -0.36 -0.09
CA ASP A 43 -21.26 -0.88 0.57
C ASP A 43 -21.63 0.05 1.73
N PRO A 44 -22.87 0.61 1.78
CA PRO A 44 -23.29 1.50 2.85
C PRO A 44 -23.36 0.83 4.24
N ILE A 45 -23.21 -0.50 4.32
CA ILE A 45 -23.47 -1.32 5.53
C ILE A 45 -22.23 -1.46 6.46
N GLY A 46 -21.12 -0.77 6.19
CA GLY A 46 -20.05 -0.51 7.18
C GLY A 46 -18.66 -1.11 6.89
N GLU A 47 -17.65 -0.61 7.61
CA GLU A 47 -16.21 -0.82 7.31
C GLU A 47 -15.74 -2.29 7.42
N THR A 48 -16.32 -3.10 8.30
CA THR A 48 -15.93 -4.52 8.47
C THR A 48 -16.22 -5.35 7.22
N ILE A 49 -17.35 -5.09 6.55
CA ILE A 49 -17.73 -5.78 5.30
C ILE A 49 -16.76 -5.38 4.17
N ARG A 50 -16.35 -4.11 4.15
CA ARG A 50 -15.37 -3.59 3.20
C ARG A 50 -14.01 -4.28 3.33
N GLN A 51 -13.51 -4.50 4.56
CA GLN A 51 -12.24 -5.21 4.78
C GLN A 51 -12.28 -6.64 4.25
N GLY A 52 -13.39 -7.36 4.44
CA GLY A 52 -13.58 -8.70 3.89
C GLY A 52 -13.48 -8.72 2.36
N ARG A 53 -14.19 -7.80 1.68
CA ARG A 53 -14.16 -7.69 0.21
C ARG A 53 -12.79 -7.30 -0.34
N ILE A 54 -12.08 -6.39 0.33
CA ILE A 54 -10.70 -6.04 -0.02
C ILE A 54 -9.81 -7.29 0.03
N ALA A 55 -9.93 -8.09 1.11
CA ALA A 55 -9.13 -9.30 1.27
C ALA A 55 -9.45 -10.36 0.20
N GLU A 56 -10.72 -10.53 -0.15
CA GLU A 56 -11.15 -11.44 -1.23
C GLU A 56 -10.61 -10.99 -2.59
N ALA A 57 -10.84 -9.73 -2.97
CA ALA A 57 -10.34 -9.16 -4.22
C ALA A 57 -8.81 -9.26 -4.31
N LEU A 58 -8.09 -9.00 -3.21
CA LEU A 58 -6.64 -9.14 -3.16
C LEU A 58 -6.19 -10.58 -3.39
N ARG A 59 -6.83 -11.57 -2.76
CA ARG A 59 -6.49 -12.99 -2.96
C ARG A 59 -6.66 -13.41 -4.42
N GLU A 60 -7.74 -12.98 -5.07
CA GLU A 60 -7.98 -13.28 -6.47
C GLU A 60 -6.93 -12.62 -7.38
N MET A 61 -6.63 -11.33 -7.18
CA MET A 61 -5.59 -10.63 -7.94
C MET A 61 -4.20 -11.27 -7.74
N MET A 62 -3.86 -11.68 -6.51
CA MET A 62 -2.61 -12.39 -6.24
C MET A 62 -2.55 -13.73 -6.97
N HIS A 63 -3.67 -14.45 -7.04
CA HIS A 63 -3.76 -15.71 -7.79
C HIS A 63 -3.59 -15.47 -9.30
N GLU A 64 -4.26 -14.47 -9.86
CA GLU A 64 -4.16 -14.10 -11.28
C GLU A 64 -2.76 -13.67 -11.69
N LEU A 65 -2.10 -12.85 -10.86
CA LEU A 65 -0.72 -12.38 -11.09
C LEU A 65 0.32 -13.43 -10.69
N ARG A 66 -0.09 -14.57 -10.13
CA ARG A 66 0.80 -15.61 -9.59
C ARG A 66 1.80 -15.06 -8.56
N VAL A 67 1.38 -14.04 -7.81
CA VAL A 67 2.18 -13.38 -6.79
C VAL A 67 2.19 -14.22 -5.53
N LYS A 68 3.39 -14.53 -5.03
CA LYS A 68 3.57 -15.21 -3.75
C LYS A 68 3.43 -14.22 -2.59
N ARG A 69 3.07 -14.73 -1.41
CA ARG A 69 3.07 -13.94 -0.17
C ARG A 69 4.48 -13.39 0.09
N GLY A 70 4.56 -12.14 0.50
CA GLY A 70 5.83 -11.47 0.73
C GLY A 70 5.63 -10.02 1.17
N ARG A 71 6.74 -9.27 1.21
CA ARG A 71 6.70 -7.83 1.50
C ARG A 71 6.07 -7.07 0.35
N VAL A 72 5.22 -6.09 0.69
CA VAL A 72 4.51 -5.24 -0.26
C VAL A 72 4.60 -3.81 0.22
N ASN A 73 4.84 -2.87 -0.70
CA ASN A 73 4.65 -1.45 -0.43
C ASN A 73 3.18 -1.13 -0.62
N TYR A 74 2.55 -0.42 0.30
CA TYR A 74 1.13 -0.12 0.15
C TYR A 74 0.81 1.35 0.40
N ALA A 75 -0.28 1.79 -0.21
CA ALA A 75 -0.89 3.08 0.04
C ALA A 75 -2.36 2.87 0.41
N VAL A 76 -2.88 3.77 1.25
CA VAL A 76 -4.29 3.82 1.63
C VAL A 76 -4.88 5.14 1.16
N ALA A 77 -6.18 5.16 0.97
CA ALA A 77 -6.85 6.34 0.49
C ALA A 77 -6.78 7.52 1.49
N GLY A 78 -6.57 8.72 0.96
CA GLY A 78 -6.22 9.91 1.74
C GLY A 78 -7.23 10.30 2.81
N GLN A 79 -8.53 10.07 2.58
CA GLN A 79 -9.56 10.34 3.59
C GLN A 79 -9.47 9.46 4.84
N SER A 80 -8.68 8.39 4.80
CA SER A 80 -8.41 7.51 5.95
C SER A 80 -7.18 7.95 6.74
N VAL A 81 -6.47 9.00 6.32
CA VAL A 81 -5.29 9.53 6.99
C VAL A 81 -5.41 11.03 7.23
N PHE A 82 -4.85 11.50 8.34
CA PHE A 82 -4.73 12.92 8.62
C PHE A 82 -3.25 13.28 8.70
N ALA A 83 -2.76 14.06 7.73
CA ALA A 83 -1.38 14.49 7.66
C ALA A 83 -1.28 15.99 7.99
N ARG A 84 -0.43 16.34 8.96
CA ARG A 84 -0.16 17.74 9.33
C ARG A 84 1.30 17.93 9.71
N PHE A 85 1.82 19.13 9.48
CA PHE A 85 3.11 19.53 10.02
C PHE A 85 2.96 19.91 11.50
N VAL A 86 3.90 19.45 12.33
CA VAL A 86 3.98 19.79 13.76
C VAL A 86 5.36 20.38 14.03
N LYS A 87 5.40 21.51 14.74
CA LYS A 87 6.67 22.07 15.23
C LYS A 87 7.09 21.26 16.45
N LEU A 88 8.17 20.52 16.32
CA LEU A 88 8.75 19.80 17.45
C LEU A 88 9.68 20.74 18.23
N PRO A 89 9.62 20.72 19.58
CA PRO A 89 10.65 21.36 20.39
C PRO A 89 12.00 20.67 20.13
N SER A 90 13.11 21.36 20.41
CA SER A 90 14.44 20.74 20.37
C SER A 90 14.55 19.68 21.47
N VAL A 91 14.27 18.43 21.11
CA VAL A 91 14.32 17.26 21.99
C VAL A 91 15.05 16.12 21.30
N GLU A 92 15.57 15.19 22.10
CA GLU A 92 16.17 13.95 21.60
C GLU A 92 15.10 13.06 20.93
N GLU A 93 15.54 12.25 19.96
CA GLU A 93 14.67 11.44 19.11
C GLU A 93 13.74 10.53 19.93
N GLU A 94 14.21 9.97 21.06
CA GLU A 94 13.40 9.10 21.91
C GLU A 94 12.21 9.82 22.58
N LYS A 95 12.26 11.15 22.69
CA LYS A 95 11.17 11.97 23.25
C LYS A 95 10.14 12.35 22.20
N ILE A 96 10.47 12.27 20.91
CA ILE A 96 9.57 12.64 19.80
C ILE A 96 8.36 11.70 19.75
N GLU A 97 8.57 10.38 19.89
CA GLU A 97 7.46 9.41 19.89
C GLU A 97 6.44 9.70 21.00
N LYS A 98 6.91 10.08 22.20
CA LYS A 98 6.05 10.45 23.33
C LYS A 98 5.27 11.74 23.07
N ILE A 99 5.81 12.67 22.28
CA ILE A 99 5.14 13.94 21.95
C ILE A 99 4.08 13.72 20.86
N ILE A 100 4.33 12.83 19.89
CA ILE A 100 3.43 12.56 18.76
C ILE A 100 2.32 11.58 19.15
N GLY A 101 2.55 10.68 20.10
CA GLY A 101 1.58 9.67 20.54
C GLY A 101 0.43 10.18 21.44
N PHE A 102 0.47 11.45 21.85
CA PHE A 102 -0.59 12.15 22.60
C PHE A 102 -1.39 13.07 21.68
#